data_AF-A0A6G3X765-F1
#
_entry.id   AF-A0A6G3X765-F1
#
_cell.length_a   1.000
_cell.length_b   1.000
_cell.length_c   1.000
_cell.angle_alpha   90.00
_cell.angle_beta   90.00
_cell.angle_gamma   90.00
#
_symmetry.space_group_name_H-M   'P 1'
#
loop_
_entity.id
_entity.type
_entity.pdbx_description
1 polymer ?
#
loop_
_entity_poly.entity_id
_entity_poly.type
_entity_poly.pdbx_seq_one_letter_code
_entity_poly.pdbx_strand_id
1 'polypeptide(L)'
;EADLFLTAEQSLLLGHPLHPTPKSREGLSESESRRYSPELHGSFPLHWFAVDRSLVATDSAWTEGGPATADELLAPHAAGL
;
A
#
# COMPACT_ATOMS: atom_id res chain seq x y z
N GLU A 1 22.62 2.96 4.62
CA GLU A 1 22.57 3.59 3.29
C GLU A 1 21.16 4.10 3.06
N ALA A 2 20.96 5.22 2.35
CA ALA A 2 19.60 5.70 2.09
C ALA A 2 18.91 4.78 1.07
N ASP A 3 17.66 4.42 1.32
CA ASP A 3 16.83 3.71 0.34
C ASP A 3 16.49 4.68 -0.79
N LEU A 4 17.22 4.58 -1.90
CA LEU A 4 17.08 5.46 -3.06
C LEU A 4 15.71 5.33 -3.72
N PHE A 5 15.10 4.13 -3.67
CA PHE A 5 13.78 3.90 -4.23
C PHE A 5 12.72 4.61 -3.39
N LEU A 6 12.71 4.39 -2.08
CA LEU A 6 11.75 5.04 -1.19
C LEU A 6 11.91 6.57 -1.20
N THR A 7 13.16 7.05 -1.23
CA THR A 7 13.45 8.49 -1.33
C THR A 7 12.83 9.08 -2.60
N ALA A 8 12.98 8.41 -3.75
CA ALA A 8 12.42 8.88 -5.01
C ALA A 8 10.88 8.91 -4.97
N GLU A 9 10.24 7.84 -4.49
CA GLU A 9 8.77 7.76 -4.34
C GLU A 9 8.19 8.86 -3.43
N GLN A 10 8.92 9.26 -2.39
CA GLN A 10 8.50 10.29 -1.44
C GLN A 10 8.86 11.73 -1.87
N SER A 11 9.56 11.92 -2.99
CA SER A 11 10.05 13.24 -3.43
C SER A 11 9.08 14.05 -4.30
N LEU A 12 7.96 13.48 -4.74
CA LEU A 12 7.03 14.17 -5.65
C LEU A 12 6.08 15.13 -4.90
N LEU A 13 6.51 16.38 -4.71
CA LEU A 13 5.76 17.40 -3.95
C LEU A 13 4.54 17.96 -4.69
N LEU A 14 4.65 18.20 -6.01
CA LEU A 14 3.65 18.96 -6.77
C LEU A 14 2.56 18.07 -7.40
N GLY A 15 2.80 16.77 -7.53
CA GLY A 15 1.87 15.83 -8.17
C GLY A 15 1.77 16.03 -9.69
N HIS A 16 0.59 15.74 -10.28
CA HIS A 16 0.39 15.76 -11.72
C HIS A 16 0.43 17.20 -12.30
N PRO A 17 1.31 17.51 -13.27
CA PRO A 17 1.57 18.89 -13.70
C PRO A 17 0.39 19.57 -14.43
N LEU A 18 -0.56 18.79 -14.96
CA LEU A 18 -1.72 19.30 -15.70
C LEU A 18 -3.04 19.17 -14.93
N HIS A 19 -3.00 18.75 -13.66
CA HIS A 19 -4.21 18.63 -12.84
C HIS A 19 -4.36 19.88 -11.95
N PRO A 20 -5.56 20.48 -11.82
CA PRO A 20 -5.74 21.74 -11.08
C PRO A 20 -5.58 21.60 -9.56
N THR A 21 -5.82 20.40 -9.02
CA THR A 21 -5.75 20.11 -7.57
C THR A 21 -5.01 18.79 -7.30
N PRO A 22 -3.75 18.65 -7.77
CA PRO A 22 -3.05 17.35 -7.87
C PRO A 22 -2.72 16.69 -6.52
N LYS A 23 -2.90 17.42 -5.42
CA LYS A 23 -2.67 16.98 -4.05
C LYS A 23 -3.89 17.19 -3.13
N SER A 24 -5.09 17.37 -3.70
CA SER A 24 -6.32 17.43 -2.90
C SER A 24 -6.50 16.13 -2.11
N ARG A 25 -6.87 16.27 -0.84
CA ARG A 25 -7.07 15.18 0.13
C ARG A 25 -8.34 15.42 0.95
N GLU A 26 -9.37 15.93 0.28
CA GLU A 26 -10.68 16.14 0.89
C GLU A 26 -11.17 14.84 1.55
N GLY A 27 -11.66 14.96 2.79
CA GLY A 27 -12.08 13.82 3.61
C GLY A 27 -11.03 13.32 4.60
N LEU A 28 -9.74 13.65 4.45
CA LEU A 28 -8.72 13.36 5.47
C LEU A 28 -8.63 14.49 6.48
N SER A 29 -8.53 14.14 7.77
CA SER A 29 -8.08 15.06 8.80
C SER A 29 -6.63 15.49 8.57
N GLU A 30 -6.19 16.51 9.28
CA GLU A 30 -4.79 16.97 9.23
C GLU A 30 -3.81 15.89 9.72
N SER A 31 -4.18 15.14 10.75
CA SER A 31 -3.39 14.00 11.26
C SER A 31 -3.27 12.88 10.24
N GLU A 32 -4.36 12.55 9.56
CA GLU A 32 -4.35 11.52 8.50
C GLU A 32 -3.56 11.99 7.29
N SER A 33 -3.71 13.26 6.91
CA SER A 33 -2.94 13.86 5.83
C SER A 33 -1.44 13.76 6.11
N ARG A 34 -0.97 14.04 7.34
CA ARG A 34 0.43 13.82 7.72
C ARG A 34 0.85 12.36 7.65
N ARG A 35 0.02 11.45 8.18
CA ARG A 35 0.36 10.03 8.30
C ARG A 35 0.39 9.31 6.95
N TYR A 36 -0.46 9.71 6.02
CA TYR A 36 -0.73 8.98 4.78
C TYR A 36 -0.18 9.67 3.52
N SER A 37 0.49 10.82 3.65
CA SER A 37 1.08 11.51 2.50
C SER A 37 2.53 11.10 2.25
N PRO A 38 2.89 10.69 1.02
CA PRO A 38 4.27 10.32 0.68
C PRO A 38 5.23 11.51 0.81
N GLU A 39 4.83 12.72 0.40
CA GLU A 39 5.67 13.92 0.51
C GLU A 39 5.99 14.34 1.96
N LEU A 40 5.23 13.84 2.93
CA LEU A 40 5.45 14.05 4.37
C LEU A 40 6.17 12.85 4.99
N HIS A 41 6.66 11.93 4.16
CA HIS A 41 7.34 10.70 4.55
C HIS A 41 6.50 9.87 5.54
N GLY A 42 5.18 9.93 5.36
CA GLY A 42 4.22 9.22 6.19
C GLY A 42 4.47 7.72 6.12
N SER A 43 4.47 7.07 7.28
CA SER A 43 4.61 5.62 7.40
C SER A 43 3.65 5.09 8.47
N PHE A 44 3.11 3.91 8.23
CA PHE A 44 2.12 3.28 9.10
C PHE A 44 2.11 1.77 8.84
N PRO A 45 1.84 0.95 9.88
CA PRO A 45 1.63 -0.48 9.69
C PRO A 45 0.28 -0.73 8.99
N LEU A 46 0.18 -1.85 8.27
CA LEU A 46 -1.09 -2.30 7.71
C LEU A 46 -2.04 -2.76 8.81
N HIS A 47 -3.34 -2.58 8.57
CA HIS A 47 -4.40 -3.18 9.39
C HIS A 47 -4.82 -4.51 8.76
N TRP A 48 -4.73 -5.59 9.55
CA TRP A 48 -5.10 -6.93 9.12
C TRP A 48 -6.48 -7.31 9.65
N PHE A 49 -7.27 -8.00 8.82
CA PHE A 49 -8.58 -8.54 9.19
C PHE A 49 -8.58 -10.05 9.00
N ALA A 50 -9.15 -10.78 9.96
CA ALA A 50 -9.52 -12.18 9.77
C ALA A 50 -10.90 -12.22 9.08
N VAL A 51 -10.95 -12.71 7.86
CA VAL A 51 -12.17 -12.76 7.04
C VAL A 51 -12.53 -14.21 6.76
N ASP A 52 -13.79 -14.56 6.92
CA ASP A 52 -14.28 -15.88 6.54
C ASP A 52 -14.15 -16.10 5.02
N ARG A 53 -13.75 -17.32 4.61
CA ARG A 53 -13.52 -17.63 3.19
C ARG A 53 -14.76 -17.43 2.31
N SER A 54 -15.96 -17.52 2.86
CA SER A 54 -17.20 -17.27 2.11
C SER A 54 -17.45 -15.78 1.82
N LEU A 55 -16.71 -14.88 2.48
CA LEU A 55 -16.87 -13.43 2.37
C LEU A 55 -15.74 -12.76 1.57
N VAL A 56 -14.69 -13.49 1.22
CA VAL A 56 -13.54 -12.96 0.48
C VAL A 56 -13.52 -13.46 -0.96
N ALA A 57 -13.37 -12.54 -1.91
CA ALA A 57 -13.07 -12.88 -3.30
C ALA A 57 -11.58 -12.64 -3.55
N THR A 58 -10.86 -13.67 -4.02
CA THR A 58 -9.41 -13.61 -4.24
C THR A 58 -9.04 -14.21 -5.58
N ASP A 59 -8.02 -13.66 -6.22
CA ASP A 59 -7.37 -14.22 -7.40
C ASP A 59 -5.86 -13.89 -7.36
N SER A 60 -5.07 -14.57 -8.19
CA SER A 60 -3.63 -14.37 -8.26
C SER A 60 -3.13 -14.47 -9.70
N ALA A 61 -2.32 -13.48 -10.10
CA ALA A 61 -1.61 -13.49 -11.37
C ALA A 61 -0.30 -14.30 -11.32
N TRP A 62 -0.06 -15.08 -10.26
CA TRP A 62 1.15 -15.87 -10.11
C TRP A 62 1.27 -16.92 -11.22
N THR A 63 2.36 -16.88 -11.97
CA THR A 63 2.53 -17.67 -13.20
C THR A 63 3.41 -18.91 -13.02
N GLU A 64 4.19 -19.02 -11.95
CA GLU A 64 4.97 -20.21 -11.63
C GLU A 64 4.10 -21.26 -10.93
N GLY A 65 3.44 -22.12 -11.71
CA GLY A 65 2.66 -23.28 -11.20
C GLY A 65 1.13 -23.15 -11.29
N GLY A 66 0.61 -22.01 -11.73
CA GLY A 66 -0.82 -21.71 -11.80
C GLY A 66 -1.28 -20.72 -10.72
N PRO A 67 -2.57 -20.32 -10.70
CA PRO A 67 -3.08 -19.36 -9.73
C PRO A 67 -2.85 -19.85 -8.30
N ALA A 68 -2.05 -19.12 -7.54
CA ALA A 68 -1.79 -19.41 -6.12
C ALA A 68 -2.88 -18.77 -5.24
N THR A 69 -3.38 -19.52 -4.28
CA THR A 69 -4.29 -19.02 -3.25
C THR A 69 -3.58 -18.06 -2.29
N ALA A 70 -4.34 -17.20 -1.60
CA ALA A 70 -3.78 -16.32 -0.57
C ALA A 70 -3.03 -17.11 0.52
N ASP A 71 -3.53 -18.28 0.92
CA ASP A 71 -2.87 -19.13 1.91
C ASP A 71 -1.51 -19.64 1.43
N GLU A 72 -1.40 -20.03 0.15
CA GLU A 72 -0.14 -20.48 -0.46
C GLU A 72 0.87 -19.34 -0.58
N LEU A 73 0.43 -18.13 -0.93
CA LEU A 73 1.30 -16.95 -1.01
C LEU A 73 1.79 -16.49 0.37
N LEU A 74 0.97 -16.64 1.41
CA LEU A 74 1.31 -16.19 2.77
C LEU A 74 2.07 -17.24 3.58
N ALA A 75 1.97 -18.53 3.24
CA ALA A 75 2.63 -19.61 3.98
C ALA A 75 4.14 -19.40 4.20
N PRO A 76 4.94 -18.92 3.21
CA PRO A 76 6.37 -18.63 3.43
C PRO A 76 6.63 -17.49 4.43
N HIS A 77 5.65 -16.61 4.64
CA HIS A 77 5.74 -15.42 5.48
C HIS A 77 5.06 -15.59 6.85
N ALA A 78 4.53 -16.79 7.14
CA ALA A 78 3.76 -17.07 8.36
C ALA A 78 4.51 -16.87 9.68
N ALA A 79 5.86 -16.81 9.67
CA ALA A 79 6.65 -16.51 10.87
C ALA A 79 6.78 -15.00 11.16
N GLY A 80 6.42 -14.13 10.20
CA GLY A 80 6.49 -12.67 10.31
C GLY A 80 5.13 -11.98 10.31
N LEU A 81 4.04 -12.76 10.22
CA LEU A 81 2.64 -12.36 10.42
C LEU A 81 2.16 -12.87 11.78
#